data_AF-A0A9D6YKY6-F1
#
_entry.id   AF-A0A9D6YKY6-F1
#
_cell.length_a   1.000
_cell.length_b   1.000
_cell.length_c   1.000
_cell.angle_alpha   90.00
_cell.angle_beta   90.00
_cell.angle_gamma   90.00
#
_symmetry.space_group_name_H-M   'P 1'
#
loop_
_entity.id
_entity.type
_entity.pdbx_description
1 polymer ?
#
loop_
_entity_poly.entity_id
_entity_poly.type
_entity_poly.pdbx_seq_one_letter_code
_entity_poly.pdbx_strand_id
1 'polypeptide(L)' 'MRNYNNKERLLFPPSIGDYLSEDHLAWAIDDVAESLDLSCLYKKVSFVGNPSYHPKMMLKILFYGYATSNFS' A
#
# COMPACT_ATOMS: atom_id res chain seq x y z
N MET A 1 -10.94 -3.52 10.15
CA MET A 1 -9.94 -3.10 9.14
C MET A 1 -9.16 -4.32 8.68
N ARG A 2 -8.83 -4.42 7.40
CA ARG A 2 -8.05 -5.57 6.87
C ARG A 2 -6.58 -5.43 7.28
N ASN A 3 -5.97 -6.53 7.70
CA ASN A 3 -4.52 -6.57 7.93
C ASN A 3 -3.80 -6.36 6.60
N TYR A 4 -2.67 -5.65 6.63
CA TYR A 4 -1.92 -5.32 5.42
C TYR A 4 -0.43 -5.44 5.70
N ASN A 5 0.22 -6.30 4.92
CA ASN A 5 1.66 -6.47 4.90
C ASN A 5 2.07 -6.72 3.44
N ASN A 6 2.67 -5.72 2.79
CA ASN A 6 3.14 -5.87 1.40
C ASN A 6 4.46 -6.64 1.28
N LYS A 7 5.08 -7.00 2.40
CA LYS A 7 6.31 -7.81 2.48
C LYS A 7 5.98 -9.23 2.98
N GLU A 8 4.72 -9.62 2.90
CA GLU A 8 4.27 -10.96 3.30
C GLU A 8 4.95 -12.01 2.43
N ARG A 9 5.62 -12.96 3.09
CA ARG A 9 6.31 -14.06 2.44
C ARG A 9 5.27 -15.13 2.11
N LEU A 10 5.02 -15.33 0.81
CA LEU A 10 4.12 -16.38 0.34
C LEU A 10 4.68 -17.77 0.72
N LEU A 11 3.78 -18.70 1.03
CA LEU A 11 4.13 -20.05 1.49
C LEU A 11 4.96 -20.84 0.45
N PHE A 12 4.82 -20.55 -0.84
CA PHE A 12 5.57 -21.12 -1.98
C PHE A 12 5.61 -20.10 -3.15
N PRO A 13 6.64 -20.14 -4.02
CA PRO A 13 7.69 -19.10 -4.25
C PRO A 13 7.22 -17.90 -5.11
N PRO A 14 8.11 -16.94 -5.49
CA PRO A 14 8.91 -16.00 -4.69
C PRO A 14 8.02 -14.96 -3.97
N SER A 15 8.60 -13.99 -3.25
CA SER A 15 7.84 -12.89 -2.65
C SER A 15 7.28 -11.98 -3.74
N ILE A 16 6.21 -11.23 -3.45
CA ILE A 16 5.63 -10.26 -4.41
C ILE A 16 6.67 -9.22 -4.85
N GLY A 17 7.61 -8.87 -3.96
CA GLY A 17 8.72 -7.97 -4.25
C GLY A 17 9.66 -8.47 -5.35
N ASP A 18 9.80 -9.78 -5.50
CA ASP A 18 10.75 -10.37 -6.47
C ASP A 18 10.26 -10.23 -7.93
N TYR A 19 9.01 -9.82 -8.13
CA TYR A 19 8.46 -9.50 -9.46
C TYR A 19 8.71 -8.04 -9.87
N LEU A 20 9.19 -7.20 -8.95
CA LEU A 20 9.49 -5.80 -9.21
C LEU A 20 11.00 -5.65 -9.47
N SER A 21 11.36 -4.92 -10.52
CA SER A 21 12.76 -4.50 -10.72
C SER A 21 13.23 -3.64 -9.55
N GLU A 22 14.53 -3.64 -9.27
CA GLU A 22 15.11 -2.82 -8.18
C GLU A 22 14.81 -1.32 -8.37
N ASP A 23 14.80 -0.84 -9.61
CA ASP A 23 14.49 0.56 -9.95
C ASP A 23 12.99 0.85 -10.11
N HIS A 24 12.11 -0.06 -9.70
CA HIS A 24 10.67 0.13 -9.88
C HIS A 24 10.12 1.24 -8.97
N LEU A 25 9.32 2.16 -9.53
CA LEU A 25 8.70 3.29 -8.83
C LEU A 25 7.93 2.90 -7.55
N ALA A 26 7.40 1.69 -7.51
CA ALA A 26 6.68 1.17 -6.34
C ALA A 26 7.56 1.15 -5.07
N TRP A 27 8.88 0.98 -5.18
CA TRP A 27 9.79 1.04 -4.04
C TRP A 27 9.87 2.45 -3.44
N ALA A 28 10.03 3.47 -4.29
CA ALA A 28 10.01 4.87 -3.85
C ALA A 28 8.66 5.24 -3.20
N ILE A 29 7.55 4.74 -3.76
CA ILE A 29 6.21 4.95 -3.17
C ILE A 29 6.05 4.22 -1.84
N ASP A 30 6.60 3.01 -1.71
CA ASP A 30 6.62 2.24 -0.45
C ASP A 30 7.30 3.07 0.64
N ASP A 31 8.52 3.54 0.37
CA ASP A 31 9.35 4.31 1.30
C ASP A 31 8.67 5.62 1.71
N VAL A 32 8.11 6.37 0.75
CA VAL A 32 7.38 7.59 1.04
C VAL A 32 6.17 7.29 1.92
N ALA A 33 5.36 6.28 1.58
CA ALA A 33 4.17 5.93 2.35
C ALA A 33 4.49 5.36 3.75
N GLU A 34 5.64 4.72 3.95
CA GLU A 34 6.12 4.30 5.27
C GLU A 34 6.59 5.47 6.14
N SER A 35 7.12 6.55 5.53
CA SER A 35 7.61 7.73 6.24
C SER A 35 6.51 8.69 6.74
N LEU A 36 5.29 8.59 6.19
CA LEU A 36 4.18 9.51 6.49
C LEU A 36 3.42 9.12 7.78
N ASP A 37 3.05 10.12 8.58
CA ASP A 37 2.09 9.93 9.67
C ASP A 37 0.65 9.82 9.14
N LEU A 38 0.10 8.61 9.23
CA LEU A 38 -1.27 8.30 8.78
C LEU A 38 -2.29 8.27 9.93
N SER A 39 -1.91 8.70 11.14
CA SER A 39 -2.77 8.70 12.34
C SER A 39 -4.15 9.33 12.11
N CYS A 40 -4.22 10.40 11.31
CA CYS A 40 -5.47 11.09 10.98
C CYS A 40 -6.44 10.23 10.13
N LEU A 41 -5.91 9.33 9.30
CA LEU A 41 -6.70 8.44 8.45
C LEU A 41 -7.29 7.29 9.26
N TYR A 42 -6.51 6.72 10.17
CA TYR A 42 -6.97 5.63 11.04
C TYR A 42 -8.12 6.06 11.95
N LYS A 43 -8.15 7.31 12.42
CA LYS A 43 -9.25 7.87 13.23
C LYS A 43 -10.59 7.91 12.49
N LYS A 44 -10.58 7.92 11.17
CA LYS A 44 -11.79 7.99 10.33
C LYS A 44 -12.33 6.62 9.94
N VAL A 45 -11.67 5.52 10.34
CA VAL A 45 -12.08 4.16 9.99
C VAL A 45 -13.25 3.74 10.87
N SER A 46 -14.39 3.40 10.24
CA SER A 46 -15.54 2.84 10.95
C SER A 46 -15.22 1.44 11.49
N PHE A 47 -15.63 1.17 12.72
CA PHE A 47 -15.59 -0.18 13.31
C PHE A 47 -16.82 -1.01 12.91
N VAL A 48 -17.88 -0.37 12.41
CA VAL A 48 -19.14 -1.00 12.05
C VAL A 48 -19.22 -1.19 10.54
N GLY A 49 -19.72 -2.35 10.11
CA GLY A 49 -19.87 -2.72 8.70
C GLY A 49 -18.70 -3.54 8.15
N ASN A 50 -18.54 -3.54 6.83
CA ASN A 50 -17.43 -4.26 6.20
C ASN A 50 -16.08 -3.64 6.58
N PRO A 51 -15.07 -4.46 6.94
CA PRO A 51 -13.78 -3.94 7.36
C PRO A 51 -13.12 -3.17 6.21
N SER A 52 -12.85 -1.88 6.45
CA SER A 52 -12.17 -1.02 5.48
C SER A 52 -10.79 -1.56 5.11
N TYR A 53 -10.37 -1.26 3.87
CA TYR A 53 -8.99 -1.46 3.44
C TYR A 53 -8.02 -0.64 4.29
N HIS A 54 -6.78 -1.10 4.39
CA HIS A 54 -5.76 -0.42 5.18
C HIS A 54 -5.41 0.94 4.54
N PRO A 55 -5.50 2.08 5.26
CA PRO A 55 -5.23 3.41 4.70
C PRO A 55 -3.87 3.52 4.00
N LYS A 56 -2.82 2.90 4.56
CA LYS A 56 -1.49 2.84 3.93
C LYS A 56 -1.48 2.13 2.58
N MET A 57 -2.24 1.04 2.42
CA MET A 57 -2.36 0.33 1.15
C MET A 57 -3.05 1.22 0.10
N MET A 58 -4.16 1.86 0.48
CA MET A 58 -4.91 2.75 -0.40
C MET A 58 -4.06 3.96 -0.83
N LEU A 59 -3.24 4.50 0.09
CA LEU A 59 -2.35 5.61 -0.21
C LEU A 59 -1.28 5.24 -1.23
N LYS A 60 -0.65 4.07 -1.08
CA LYS A 60 0.34 3.56 -2.05
C LYS A 60 -0.28 3.43 -3.45
N ILE A 61 -1.51 2.91 -3.54
CA ILE A 61 -2.25 2.82 -4.82
C ILE A 61 -2.54 4.21 -5.40
N LEU A 62 -2.98 5.16 -4.57
CA LEU A 62 -3.28 6.52 -5.00
C LEU A 62 -2.03 7.23 -5.55
N PHE A 63 -0.90 7.13 -4.85
CA PHE A 63 0.38 7.68 -5.29
C PHE A 63 0.87 7.02 -6.57
N TYR A 64 0.73 5.70 -6.69
CA TYR A 64 1.12 4.98 -7.90
C TYR A 64 0.28 5.41 -9.10
N GLY A 65 -1.04 5.48 -8.96
CA GLY A 65 -1.94 5.98 -10.00
C GLY A 65 -1.61 7.42 -10.39
N TYR A 66 -1.29 8.26 -9.39
CA TYR A 66 -0.90 9.64 -9.62
C TYR A 66 0.41 9.78 -10.40
N ALA A 67 1.45 9.09 -9.97
CA ALA A 67 2.77 9.17 -10.59
C ALA A 67 2.82 8.54 -11.99
N THR A 68 1.98 7.53 -12.25
CA THR A 68 1.94 6.85 -13.56
C THR A 68 1.04 7.58 -14.57
N SER A 69 0.39 8.69 -14.19
CA SER A 69 -0.56 9.44 -15.04
C SER A 69 -1.64 8.57 -15.69
N ASN A 70 -2.01 7.45 -15.07
CA ASN A 70 -3.03 6.54 -15.58
C ASN A 70 -4.44 6.99 -15.17
N PHE A 71 -4.65 8.31 -15.09
CA PHE A 71 -5.97 8.93 -15.00
C PHE A 71 -6.58 8.92 -16.40
N SER A 72 -7.30 7.85 -16.71
CA SER A 72 -8.23 7.87 -17.85
C SER A 72 -9.55 8.53 -17.46
#